data_AF-A0A9D5LV40-F1
#
_entry.id   AF-A0A9D5LV40-F1
#
_cell.length_a   1.000
_cell.length_b   1.000
_cell.length_c   1.000
_cell.angle_alpha   90.00
_cell.angle_beta   90.00
_cell.angle_gamma   90.00
#
_symmetry.space_group_name_H-M   'P 1'
#
loop_
_entity.id
_entity.type
_entity.pdbx_description
1 polymer ?
#
loop_
_entity_poly.entity_id
_entity_poly.type
_entity_poly.pdbx_seq_one_letter_code
_entity_poly.pdbx_strand_id
1 'polypeptide(L)'
;MKEISQFIPELSSICKIYSGVISGSGITCEDTLTLAAFINSFPSVHDVESGIMDLVLKAPTERMEIVLKSLHSDLDRIVSLYKDNSMYYDRMDLRLLWHTPLSYVREDIETQHKKTQEASDELKEASNSYEMTPFNGMSKDEAAVLERRVDKLTAEYQKEKAKLQNLYAKRKSLEEERWSVPTDIFKLIYQKCHGLLPVVEKYYTKPVEKNKEQSERTDLYLSMLLLASVHELCNGRQFEDMAAIDFFHALNLHLASKPLEVCKNEKVRVCYLINQLSEKIDKDKRSEWIGVMLRNTGIEPDYYRSKYREPINDLPSKKNKEFADALKEILG
;
A
#
# COMPACT_ATOMS: atom_id res chain seq x y z
N MET A 1 3.54 4.35 -3.81
CA MET A 1 3.20 3.75 -2.50
C MET A 1 1.69 3.61 -2.49
N LYS A 2 1.15 2.41 -2.22
CA LYS A 2 -0.30 2.17 -2.23
C LYS A 2 -0.90 2.71 -0.94
N GLU A 3 -1.90 3.59 -1.03
CA GLU A 3 -2.55 4.11 0.17
C GLU A 3 -3.40 3.02 0.85
N ILE A 4 -3.46 3.03 2.18
CA ILE A 4 -4.31 2.12 2.97
C ILE A 4 -5.78 2.22 2.56
N SER A 5 -6.22 3.41 2.14
CA SER A 5 -7.56 3.69 1.61
C SER A 5 -7.92 2.82 0.40
N GLN A 6 -6.94 2.50 -0.45
CA GLN A 6 -7.10 1.66 -1.64
C GLN A 6 -6.96 0.17 -1.31
N PHE A 7 -6.24 -0.16 -0.23
CA PHE A 7 -5.98 -1.56 0.15
C PHE A 7 -7.18 -2.24 0.83
N ILE A 8 -7.96 -1.50 1.63
CA ILE A 8 -9.13 -2.05 2.35
C ILE A 8 -10.19 -2.63 1.40
N PRO A 9 -10.67 -1.91 0.35
CA PRO A 9 -11.68 -2.46 -0.54
C PRO A 9 -11.21 -3.74 -1.27
N GLU A 10 -9.93 -3.80 -1.62
CA GLU A 10 -9.35 -4.99 -2.23
C GLU A 10 -9.33 -6.17 -1.26
N LEU A 11 -8.88 -5.96 -0.01
CA LEU A 11 -8.94 -6.99 1.03
C LEU A 11 -10.37 -7.49 1.27
N SER A 12 -11.34 -6.58 1.34
CA SER A 12 -12.75 -6.96 1.48
C SER A 12 -13.25 -7.77 0.27
N SER A 13 -12.77 -7.48 -0.94
CA SER A 13 -13.04 -8.30 -2.13
C SER A 13 -12.47 -9.71 -1.99
N ILE A 14 -11.21 -9.81 -1.55
CA ILE A 14 -10.56 -11.11 -1.31
C ILE A 14 -11.29 -11.92 -0.23
N CYS A 15 -11.71 -11.28 0.87
CA CYS A 15 -12.55 -11.89 1.91
C CYS A 15 -13.83 -12.51 1.35
N LYS A 16 -14.49 -11.82 0.40
CA LYS A 16 -15.71 -12.32 -0.24
C LYS A 16 -15.41 -13.52 -1.12
N ILE A 17 -14.31 -13.51 -1.88
CA ILE A 17 -13.90 -14.64 -2.71
C ILE A 17 -13.61 -15.87 -1.83
N TYR A 18 -12.80 -15.72 -0.78
CA TYR A 18 -12.53 -16.81 0.18
C TYR A 18 -13.83 -17.35 0.80
N SER A 19 -14.69 -16.45 1.29
CA SER A 19 -15.96 -16.87 1.88
C SER A 19 -16.85 -17.58 0.86
N GLY A 20 -16.92 -17.08 -0.37
CA GLY A 20 -17.74 -17.62 -1.47
C GLY A 20 -17.31 -19.03 -1.90
N VAL A 21 -16.00 -19.29 -1.90
CA VAL A 21 -15.44 -20.61 -2.18
C VAL A 21 -15.92 -21.64 -1.16
N ILE A 22 -15.93 -21.29 0.13
CA ILE A 22 -16.36 -22.20 1.20
C ILE A 22 -17.88 -22.30 1.30
N SER A 23 -18.62 -21.22 1.03
CA SER A 23 -20.09 -21.24 1.04
C SER A 23 -20.70 -21.92 -0.19
N GLY A 24 -19.89 -22.40 -1.12
CA GLY A 24 -20.37 -23.06 -2.35
C GLY A 24 -20.92 -22.10 -3.39
N SER A 25 -20.68 -20.79 -3.26
CA SER A 25 -21.04 -19.79 -4.27
C SER A 25 -20.20 -19.91 -5.55
N GLY A 26 -19.14 -20.72 -5.49
CA GLY A 26 -18.22 -20.93 -6.60
C GLY A 26 -17.20 -19.80 -6.73
N ILE A 27 -16.36 -19.92 -7.75
CA ILE A 27 -15.32 -18.94 -8.09
C ILE A 27 -15.27 -18.78 -9.60
N THR A 28 -15.10 -17.54 -10.06
CA THR A 28 -15.08 -17.20 -11.49
C THR A 28 -13.66 -16.92 -12.00
N CYS A 29 -13.52 -16.81 -13.33
CA CYS A 29 -12.26 -16.36 -13.94
C CYS A 29 -11.89 -14.95 -13.46
N GLU A 30 -12.87 -14.04 -13.34
CA GLU A 30 -12.68 -12.67 -12.88
C GLU A 30 -12.22 -12.62 -11.41
N ASP A 31 -12.82 -13.44 -10.54
CA ASP A 31 -12.37 -13.57 -9.15
C ASP A 31 -10.92 -14.06 -9.07
N THR A 32 -10.57 -15.03 -9.92
CA THR A 32 -9.21 -15.59 -9.97
C THR A 32 -8.19 -14.56 -10.43
N LEU A 33 -8.53 -13.74 -11.44
CA LEU A 33 -7.69 -12.63 -11.89
C LEU A 33 -7.57 -11.55 -10.81
N THR A 34 -8.64 -11.31 -10.04
CA THR A 34 -8.64 -10.39 -8.89
C THR A 34 -7.65 -10.85 -7.82
N LEU A 35 -7.64 -12.15 -7.49
CA LEU A 35 -6.67 -12.75 -6.57
C LEU A 35 -5.22 -12.58 -7.08
N ALA A 36 -4.99 -12.79 -8.38
CA ALA A 36 -3.65 -12.67 -8.96
C ALA A 36 -3.16 -11.21 -8.97
N ALA A 37 -4.03 -10.27 -9.34
CA ALA A 37 -3.76 -8.84 -9.26
C ALA A 37 -3.48 -8.38 -7.82
N PHE A 38 -4.19 -8.93 -6.85
CA PHE A 38 -3.99 -8.64 -5.43
C PHE A 38 -2.59 -9.08 -4.96
N ILE A 39 -2.11 -10.28 -5.34
CA ILE A 39 -0.75 -10.73 -5.01
C ILE A 39 0.31 -9.77 -5.56
N ASN A 40 0.16 -9.35 -6.81
CA ASN A 40 1.12 -8.50 -7.51
C ASN A 40 1.12 -7.06 -6.97
N SER A 41 -0.01 -6.58 -6.48
CA SER A 41 -0.19 -5.23 -5.94
C SER A 41 -0.19 -5.19 -4.40
N PHE A 42 0.15 -6.30 -3.73
CA PHE A 42 0.14 -6.40 -2.28
C PHE A 42 1.20 -5.45 -1.69
N PRO A 43 0.82 -4.52 -0.79
CA PRO A 43 1.74 -3.56 -0.22
C PRO A 43 2.78 -4.25 0.68
N SER A 44 4.00 -3.69 0.76
CA SER A 44 4.98 -4.23 1.70
C SER A 44 4.52 -3.99 3.14
N VAL A 45 5.00 -4.82 4.07
CA VAL A 45 4.70 -4.66 5.50
C VAL A 45 5.09 -3.26 5.99
N HIS A 46 6.21 -2.73 5.51
CA HIS A 46 6.67 -1.37 5.81
C HIS A 46 5.71 -0.30 5.29
N ASP A 47 5.21 -0.42 4.05
CA ASP A 47 4.26 0.54 3.49
C ASP A 47 2.95 0.58 4.29
N VAL A 48 2.47 -0.59 4.72
CA VAL A 48 1.28 -0.67 5.55
C VAL A 48 1.54 -0.11 6.95
N GLU A 49 2.67 -0.45 7.58
CA GLU A 49 3.01 0.10 8.90
C GLU A 49 3.15 1.63 8.84
N SER A 50 3.84 2.15 7.84
CA SER A 50 3.97 3.60 7.60
C SER A 50 2.61 4.26 7.38
N GLY A 51 1.73 3.63 6.59
CA GLY A 51 0.37 4.15 6.36
C GLY A 51 -0.49 4.12 7.62
N ILE A 52 -0.35 3.09 8.47
CA ILE A 52 -1.05 3.00 9.76
C ILE A 52 -0.56 4.10 10.68
N MET A 53 0.76 4.32 10.75
CA MET A 53 1.34 5.41 11.54
C MET A 53 0.82 6.77 11.06
N ASP A 54 0.79 7.01 9.75
CA ASP A 54 0.23 8.24 9.19
C ASP A 54 -1.26 8.42 9.54
N LEU A 55 -2.03 7.34 9.51
CA LEU A 55 -3.44 7.35 9.90
C LEU A 55 -3.62 7.67 11.40
N VAL A 56 -2.82 7.03 12.26
CA VAL A 56 -2.82 7.27 13.71
C VAL A 56 -2.44 8.72 14.03
N LEU A 57 -1.55 9.33 13.24
CA LEU A 57 -1.06 10.70 13.47
C LEU A 57 -1.97 11.79 12.89
N LYS A 58 -2.64 11.54 11.76
CA LYS A 58 -3.35 12.59 10.98
C LYS A 58 -4.88 12.47 11.00
N ALA A 59 -5.44 11.31 11.34
CA ALA A 59 -6.88 11.08 11.27
C ALA A 59 -7.58 11.18 12.64
N PRO A 60 -8.86 11.57 12.68
CA PRO A 60 -9.68 11.49 13.89
C PRO A 60 -9.76 10.06 14.42
N THR A 61 -9.85 9.89 15.74
CA THR A 61 -9.88 8.58 16.43
C THR A 61 -10.93 7.64 15.86
N GLU A 62 -12.13 8.14 15.56
CA GLU A 62 -13.23 7.36 14.98
C GLU A 62 -12.86 6.76 13.61
N ARG A 63 -12.21 7.56 12.74
CA ARG A 63 -11.77 7.12 11.43
C ARG A 63 -10.64 6.09 11.53
N MET A 64 -9.71 6.31 12.46
CA MET A 64 -8.62 5.38 12.74
C MET A 64 -9.17 4.02 13.23
N GLU A 65 -10.07 4.01 14.22
CA GLU A 65 -10.67 2.79 14.75
C GLU A 65 -11.43 2.00 13.68
N ILE A 66 -12.23 2.67 12.85
CA ILE A 66 -12.98 2.03 11.76
C ILE A 66 -12.01 1.36 10.77
N VAL A 67 -10.98 2.08 10.34
CA VAL A 67 -10.01 1.57 9.37
C VAL A 67 -9.21 0.40 9.94
N LEU A 68 -8.68 0.52 11.17
CA LEU A 68 -7.93 -0.55 11.81
C LEU A 68 -8.79 -1.79 12.07
N LYS A 69 -10.04 -1.59 12.51
CA LYS A 69 -11.00 -2.69 12.69
C LYS A 69 -11.32 -3.39 11.38
N SER A 70 -11.54 -2.64 10.30
CA SER A 70 -11.79 -3.23 8.98
C SER A 70 -10.59 -4.02 8.49
N LEU A 71 -9.39 -3.44 8.58
CA LEU A 71 -8.15 -4.07 8.15
C LEU A 71 -7.87 -5.35 8.95
N HIS A 72 -7.98 -5.28 10.28
CA HIS A 72 -7.81 -6.44 11.15
C HIS A 72 -8.85 -7.52 10.84
N SER A 73 -10.14 -7.16 10.80
CA SER A 73 -11.22 -8.13 10.56
C SER A 73 -11.09 -8.84 9.22
N ASP A 74 -10.70 -8.15 8.16
CA ASP A 74 -10.53 -8.76 6.85
C ASP A 74 -9.28 -9.67 6.80
N LEU A 75 -8.16 -9.22 7.35
CA LEU A 75 -6.94 -10.03 7.43
C LEU A 75 -7.16 -11.30 8.27
N ASP A 76 -7.73 -11.15 9.48
CA ASP A 76 -8.00 -12.25 10.39
C ASP A 76 -9.00 -13.24 9.77
N ARG A 77 -10.02 -12.74 9.07
CA ARG A 77 -10.98 -13.59 8.36
C ARG A 77 -10.34 -14.40 7.24
N ILE A 78 -9.49 -13.80 6.41
CA ILE A 78 -8.76 -14.53 5.35
C ILE A 78 -7.86 -15.60 5.97
N VAL A 79 -7.12 -15.24 7.02
CA VAL A 79 -6.20 -16.13 7.73
C VAL A 79 -6.95 -17.31 8.35
N SER A 80 -8.07 -17.04 9.02
CA SER A 80 -8.91 -18.06 9.66
C SER A 80 -9.58 -18.97 8.64
N LEU A 81 -10.21 -18.40 7.59
CA LEU A 81 -10.84 -19.18 6.52
C LEU A 81 -9.85 -20.14 5.87
N TYR A 82 -8.62 -19.69 5.60
CA TYR A 82 -7.59 -20.55 5.03
C TYR A 82 -7.14 -21.63 6.02
N LYS A 83 -6.86 -21.28 7.29
CA LYS A 83 -6.43 -22.26 8.30
C LYS A 83 -7.47 -23.37 8.48
N ASP A 84 -8.74 -23.00 8.60
CA ASP A 84 -9.84 -23.92 8.84
C ASP A 84 -10.14 -24.81 7.62
N ASN A 85 -9.78 -24.36 6.40
CA ASN A 85 -10.12 -25.04 5.14
C ASN A 85 -8.92 -25.29 4.22
N SER A 86 -7.71 -25.38 4.79
CA SER A 86 -6.44 -25.45 4.03
C SER A 86 -6.43 -26.59 3.00
N MET A 87 -6.94 -27.75 3.37
CA MET A 87 -7.07 -28.91 2.46
C MET A 87 -7.94 -28.64 1.24
N TYR A 88 -8.95 -27.78 1.36
CA TYR A 88 -9.86 -27.45 0.26
C TYR A 88 -9.21 -26.46 -0.71
N TYR A 89 -8.62 -25.40 -0.17
CA TYR A 89 -7.92 -24.39 -0.95
C TYR A 89 -6.68 -24.95 -1.67
N ASP A 90 -5.87 -25.78 -0.99
CA ASP A 90 -4.62 -26.29 -1.55
C ASP A 90 -4.82 -27.29 -2.69
N ARG A 91 -6.00 -27.92 -2.77
CA ARG A 91 -6.35 -28.87 -3.83
C ARG A 91 -7.03 -28.20 -5.03
N MET A 92 -7.37 -26.91 -4.91
CA MET A 92 -8.14 -26.21 -5.92
C MET A 92 -7.23 -25.64 -7.01
N ASP A 93 -7.25 -26.26 -8.19
CA ASP A 93 -6.60 -25.70 -9.38
C ASP A 93 -7.56 -24.75 -10.11
N LEU A 94 -7.39 -23.44 -9.88
CA LEU A 94 -8.22 -22.41 -10.51
C LEU A 94 -8.00 -22.28 -12.02
N ARG A 95 -6.90 -22.82 -12.57
CA ARG A 95 -6.65 -22.80 -14.01
C ARG A 95 -7.65 -23.66 -14.78
N LEU A 96 -8.37 -24.53 -14.09
CA LEU A 96 -9.42 -25.35 -14.66
C LEU A 96 -10.62 -24.51 -15.11
N LEU A 97 -10.83 -23.31 -14.54
CA LEU A 97 -11.91 -22.41 -14.91
C LEU A 97 -11.84 -21.95 -16.38
N TRP A 98 -10.63 -21.92 -16.95
CA TRP A 98 -10.41 -21.55 -18.36
C TRP A 98 -10.69 -22.69 -19.34
N HIS A 99 -10.94 -23.93 -18.90
CA HIS A 99 -11.25 -25.03 -19.83
C HIS A 99 -12.49 -24.75 -20.69
N THR A 100 -13.56 -24.25 -20.07
CA THR A 100 -14.82 -23.97 -20.76
C THR A 100 -14.71 -22.78 -21.72
N PRO A 101 -14.20 -21.59 -21.32
CA PRO A 101 -13.94 -20.49 -22.26
C PRO A 101 -13.03 -20.88 -23.43
N LEU A 102 -11.96 -21.65 -23.16
CA LEU A 102 -11.04 -22.11 -24.19
C LEU A 102 -11.68 -23.14 -25.14
N SER A 103 -12.62 -23.96 -24.68
CA SER A 103 -13.34 -24.90 -25.56
C SER A 103 -14.25 -24.16 -26.53
N TYR A 104 -15.02 -23.17 -26.05
CA TYR A 104 -15.88 -22.36 -26.93
C TYR A 104 -15.07 -21.63 -28.00
N VAL A 105 -13.96 -20.99 -27.62
CA VAL A 105 -13.10 -20.32 -28.59
C VAL A 105 -12.46 -21.31 -29.57
N ARG A 106 -12.16 -22.55 -29.15
CA ARG A 106 -11.68 -23.60 -30.05
C ARG A 106 -12.74 -23.96 -31.10
N GLU A 107 -13.98 -24.16 -30.69
CA GLU A 107 -15.11 -24.46 -31.59
C GLU A 107 -15.36 -23.31 -32.58
N ASP A 108 -15.28 -22.05 -32.10
CA ASP A 108 -15.38 -20.87 -32.95
C ASP A 108 -14.24 -20.81 -33.99
N ILE A 109 -13.00 -21.11 -33.58
CA ILE A 109 -11.84 -21.18 -34.48
C ILE A 109 -12.05 -22.26 -35.54
N GLU A 110 -12.46 -23.47 -35.16
CA GLU A 110 -12.69 -24.57 -36.09
C GLU A 110 -13.76 -24.21 -37.12
N THR A 111 -14.85 -23.58 -36.68
CA THR A 111 -15.94 -23.13 -37.55
C THR A 111 -15.48 -22.01 -38.49
N GLN A 112 -14.77 -21.02 -37.97
CA GLN A 112 -14.28 -19.88 -38.77
C GLN A 112 -13.16 -20.28 -39.73
N HIS A 113 -12.34 -21.27 -39.37
CA HIS A 113 -11.31 -21.83 -40.24
C HIS A 113 -11.93 -22.46 -41.49
N LYS A 114 -13.03 -23.21 -41.35
CA LYS A 114 -13.77 -23.78 -42.50
C LYS A 114 -14.27 -22.70 -43.45
N LYS A 115 -14.91 -21.65 -42.94
CA LYS A 115 -15.38 -20.50 -43.75
C LYS A 115 -14.24 -19.78 -44.46
N THR A 116 -13.10 -19.61 -43.78
CA THR A 116 -11.92 -18.97 -44.36
C THR A 116 -11.31 -19.83 -45.47
N GLN A 117 -11.32 -21.16 -45.30
CA GLN A 117 -10.88 -22.10 -46.32
C GLN A 117 -11.80 -22.09 -47.55
N GLU A 118 -13.12 -22.15 -47.35
CA GLU A 118 -14.12 -22.06 -48.42
C GLU A 118 -13.94 -20.77 -49.23
N ALA A 119 -13.82 -19.62 -48.57
CA ALA A 119 -13.58 -18.33 -49.24
C ALA A 119 -12.23 -18.30 -49.99
N SER A 120 -11.19 -18.95 -49.45
CA SER A 120 -9.90 -19.07 -50.12
C SER A 120 -9.96 -19.96 -51.36
N ASP A 121 -10.72 -21.05 -51.31
CA ASP A 121 -10.88 -21.98 -52.42
C ASP A 121 -11.70 -21.34 -53.55
N GLU A 122 -12.79 -20.64 -53.23
CA GLU A 122 -13.58 -19.85 -54.20
C GLU A 122 -12.74 -18.74 -54.86
N LEU A 123 -11.94 -18.01 -54.06
CA LEU A 123 -11.03 -16.99 -54.58
C LEU A 123 -10.00 -17.60 -55.53
N LYS A 124 -9.43 -18.75 -55.18
CA LYS A 124 -8.46 -19.45 -56.03
C LYS A 124 -9.07 -19.88 -57.36
N GLU A 125 -10.27 -20.44 -57.36
CA GLU A 125 -10.98 -20.84 -58.58
C GLU A 125 -11.29 -19.63 -59.48
N ALA A 126 -11.79 -18.54 -58.89
CA ALA A 126 -12.08 -17.31 -59.62
C ALA A 126 -10.80 -16.66 -60.19
N SER A 127 -9.71 -16.65 -59.43
CA SER A 127 -8.42 -16.11 -59.85
C SER A 127 -7.85 -16.91 -61.02
N ASN A 128 -7.84 -18.24 -60.93
CA ASN A 128 -7.42 -19.10 -62.04
C ASN A 128 -8.26 -18.86 -63.31
N SER A 129 -9.58 -18.68 -63.16
CA SER A 129 -10.48 -18.41 -64.29
C SER A 129 -10.16 -17.07 -64.96
N TYR A 130 -9.87 -16.03 -64.18
CA TYR A 130 -9.44 -14.73 -64.67
C TYR A 130 -8.06 -14.79 -65.36
N GLU A 131 -7.09 -15.50 -64.79
CA GLU A 131 -5.74 -15.67 -65.37
C GLU A 131 -5.76 -16.36 -66.75
N MET A 132 -6.76 -17.19 -67.03
CA MET A 132 -6.93 -17.85 -68.32
C MET A 132 -7.58 -16.96 -69.41
N THR A 133 -8.07 -15.77 -69.05
CA THR A 133 -8.73 -14.85 -69.99
C THR A 133 -7.90 -14.48 -71.23
N PRO A 134 -6.56 -14.26 -71.16
CA PRO A 134 -5.76 -13.91 -72.34
C PRO A 134 -5.61 -15.06 -73.36
N PHE A 135 -5.85 -16.31 -72.94
CA PHE A 135 -5.63 -17.51 -73.74
C PHE A 135 -6.91 -18.05 -74.38
N ASN A 136 -8.08 -17.69 -73.85
CA ASN A 136 -9.38 -18.27 -74.24
C ASN A 136 -10.21 -17.41 -75.20
N GLY A 137 -9.66 -16.29 -75.70
CA GLY A 137 -10.35 -15.42 -76.66
C GLY A 137 -11.53 -14.63 -76.09
N MET A 138 -11.60 -14.46 -74.76
CA MET A 138 -12.66 -13.68 -74.08
C MET A 138 -12.61 -12.19 -74.45
N SER A 139 -13.79 -11.55 -74.47
CA SER A 139 -13.90 -10.11 -74.68
C SER A 139 -13.41 -9.31 -73.46
N LYS A 140 -13.10 -8.02 -73.67
CA LYS A 140 -12.69 -7.12 -72.58
C LYS A 140 -13.76 -6.97 -71.50
N ASP A 141 -15.04 -6.97 -71.88
CA ASP A 141 -16.14 -6.83 -70.94
C ASP A 141 -16.32 -8.08 -70.07
N GLU A 142 -16.14 -9.28 -70.64
CA GLU A 142 -16.17 -10.55 -69.90
C GLU A 142 -15.01 -10.66 -68.91
N ALA A 143 -13.80 -10.27 -69.32
CA ALA A 143 -12.64 -10.23 -68.42
C ALA A 143 -12.84 -9.25 -67.25
N ALA A 144 -13.44 -8.07 -67.50
CA ALA A 144 -13.75 -7.10 -66.46
C ALA A 144 -14.78 -7.60 -65.44
N VAL A 145 -15.74 -8.45 -65.85
CA VAL A 145 -16.69 -9.10 -64.93
C VAL A 145 -15.97 -10.10 -64.02
N LEU A 146 -15.04 -10.89 -64.56
CA LEU A 146 -14.23 -11.83 -63.78
C LEU A 146 -13.30 -11.11 -62.81
N GLU A 147 -12.67 -10.01 -63.22
CA GLU A 147 -11.82 -9.16 -62.37
C GLU A 147 -12.61 -8.65 -61.14
N ARG A 148 -13.81 -8.08 -61.37
CA ARG A 148 -14.69 -7.63 -60.26
C ARG A 148 -15.09 -8.77 -59.32
N ARG A 149 -15.26 -9.98 -59.85
CA ARG A 149 -15.55 -11.17 -59.03
C ARG A 149 -14.35 -11.53 -58.15
N VAL A 150 -13.13 -11.50 -58.70
CA VAL A 150 -11.89 -11.72 -57.95
C VAL A 150 -11.72 -10.67 -56.86
N ASP A 151 -11.95 -9.39 -57.17
CA ASP A 151 -11.87 -8.30 -56.18
C ASP A 151 -12.85 -8.49 -55.02
N LYS A 152 -14.09 -8.86 -55.34
CA LYS A 152 -15.13 -9.13 -54.34
C LYS A 152 -14.75 -10.31 -53.44
N LEU A 153 -14.33 -11.43 -54.03
CA LEU A 153 -13.93 -12.63 -53.27
C LEU A 153 -12.66 -12.37 -52.46
N THR A 154 -11.75 -11.52 -52.96
CA THR A 154 -10.57 -11.08 -52.21
C THR A 154 -10.98 -10.31 -50.95
N ALA A 155 -11.91 -9.37 -51.07
CA ALA A 155 -12.44 -8.64 -49.92
C ALA A 155 -13.15 -9.55 -48.90
N GLU A 156 -13.92 -10.53 -49.38
CA GLU A 156 -14.59 -11.53 -48.52
C GLU A 156 -13.58 -12.43 -47.80
N TYR A 157 -12.57 -12.94 -48.50
CA TYR A 157 -11.48 -13.73 -47.89
C TYR A 157 -10.72 -12.92 -46.84
N GLN A 158 -10.35 -11.66 -47.11
CA GLN A 158 -9.68 -10.82 -46.12
C GLN A 158 -10.54 -10.58 -44.87
N LYS A 159 -11.87 -10.42 -45.05
CA LYS A 159 -12.81 -10.29 -43.95
C LYS A 159 -12.86 -11.56 -43.09
N GLU A 160 -12.98 -12.75 -43.69
CA GLU A 160 -13.02 -14.01 -42.96
C GLU A 160 -11.66 -14.31 -42.28
N LYS A 161 -10.55 -13.99 -42.94
CA LYS A 161 -9.20 -14.07 -42.36
C LYS A 161 -9.03 -13.16 -41.14
N ALA A 162 -9.54 -11.92 -41.20
CA ALA A 162 -9.48 -11.00 -40.06
C ALA A 162 -10.28 -11.52 -38.85
N LYS A 163 -11.46 -12.10 -39.08
CA LYS A 163 -12.23 -12.76 -38.01
C LYS A 163 -11.45 -13.92 -37.40
N LEU A 164 -10.82 -14.75 -38.22
CA LEU A 164 -10.00 -15.87 -37.76
C LEU A 164 -8.81 -15.39 -36.90
N GLN A 165 -8.13 -14.32 -37.34
CA GLN A 165 -7.04 -13.70 -36.56
C GLN A 165 -7.52 -13.18 -35.21
N ASN A 166 -8.69 -12.54 -35.15
CA ASN A 166 -9.28 -12.07 -33.89
C ASN A 166 -9.58 -13.22 -32.93
N LEU A 167 -10.08 -14.36 -33.42
CA LEU A 167 -10.32 -15.55 -32.60
C LEU A 167 -9.02 -16.14 -32.05
N TYR A 168 -7.96 -16.20 -32.86
CA TYR A 168 -6.64 -16.61 -32.38
C TYR A 168 -6.06 -15.65 -31.33
N ALA A 169 -6.23 -14.34 -31.51
CA ALA A 169 -5.85 -13.34 -30.50
C ALA A 169 -6.62 -13.52 -29.20
N LYS A 170 -7.94 -13.76 -29.27
CA LYS A 170 -8.79 -14.06 -28.10
C LYS A 170 -8.32 -15.32 -27.37
N ARG A 171 -8.03 -16.41 -28.09
CA ARG A 171 -7.49 -17.64 -27.50
C ARG A 171 -6.16 -17.39 -26.79
N LYS A 172 -5.27 -16.61 -27.40
CA LYS A 172 -3.98 -16.25 -26.82
C LYS A 172 -4.16 -15.48 -25.50
N SER A 173 -5.04 -14.48 -25.48
CA SER A 173 -5.37 -13.71 -24.26
C SER A 173 -5.86 -14.62 -23.13
N LEU A 174 -6.76 -15.56 -23.43
CA LEU A 174 -7.28 -16.50 -22.43
C LEU A 174 -6.21 -17.45 -21.87
N GLU A 175 -5.27 -17.90 -22.71
CA GLU A 175 -4.13 -18.69 -22.24
C GLU A 175 -3.20 -17.84 -21.36
N GLU A 176 -2.89 -16.61 -21.75
CA GLU A 176 -2.07 -15.69 -20.95
C GLU A 176 -2.70 -15.43 -19.57
N GLU A 177 -4.01 -15.19 -19.52
CA GLU A 177 -4.76 -15.09 -18.26
C GLU A 177 -4.65 -16.36 -17.42
N ARG A 178 -4.92 -17.53 -18.02
CA ARG A 178 -4.85 -18.82 -17.33
C ARG A 178 -3.47 -19.09 -16.71
N TRP A 179 -2.40 -18.80 -17.43
CA TRP A 179 -1.03 -19.03 -16.97
C TRP A 179 -0.51 -17.95 -16.03
N SER A 180 -1.13 -16.76 -16.02
CA SER A 180 -0.81 -15.70 -15.06
C SER A 180 -1.19 -16.07 -13.61
N VAL A 181 -2.11 -17.02 -13.44
CA VAL A 181 -2.63 -17.46 -12.14
C VAL A 181 -1.69 -18.47 -11.48
N PRO A 182 -1.14 -18.19 -10.28
CA PRO A 182 -0.38 -19.17 -9.51
C PRO A 182 -1.22 -20.39 -9.08
N THR A 183 -0.62 -21.57 -9.04
CA THR A 183 -1.32 -22.81 -8.60
C THR A 183 -1.64 -22.83 -7.12
N ASP A 184 -0.89 -22.08 -6.31
CA ASP A 184 -0.99 -21.99 -4.86
C ASP A 184 -1.49 -20.61 -4.41
N ILE A 185 -2.30 -19.95 -5.23
CA ILE A 185 -2.75 -18.56 -5.05
C ILE A 185 -3.36 -18.28 -3.66
N PHE A 186 -4.20 -19.19 -3.16
CA PHE A 186 -4.81 -19.05 -1.84
C PHE A 186 -3.77 -19.14 -0.71
N LYS A 187 -2.76 -19.99 -0.87
CA LYS A 187 -1.66 -20.12 0.08
C LYS A 187 -0.75 -18.89 0.07
N LEU A 188 -0.45 -18.35 -1.11
CA LEU A 188 0.35 -17.13 -1.26
C LEU A 188 -0.32 -15.93 -0.61
N ILE A 189 -1.63 -15.76 -0.83
CA ILE A 189 -2.42 -14.70 -0.19
C ILE A 189 -2.46 -14.90 1.32
N TYR A 190 -2.72 -16.13 1.79
CA TYR A 190 -2.68 -16.46 3.21
C TYR A 190 -1.34 -16.05 3.84
N GLN A 191 -0.20 -16.40 3.22
CA GLN A 191 1.12 -16.05 3.74
C GLN A 191 1.33 -14.55 3.85
N LYS A 192 0.90 -13.78 2.83
CA LYS A 192 0.97 -12.32 2.84
C LYS A 192 0.08 -11.70 3.93
N CYS A 193 -1.16 -12.13 4.05
CA CYS A 193 -2.10 -11.67 5.07
C CYS A 193 -1.64 -12.05 6.49
N HIS A 194 -1.18 -13.28 6.67
CA HIS A 194 -0.63 -13.77 7.95
C HIS A 194 0.64 -13.02 8.36
N GLY A 195 1.50 -12.64 7.42
CA GLY A 195 2.68 -11.82 7.71
C GLY A 195 2.33 -10.38 8.11
N LEU A 196 1.23 -9.85 7.59
CA LEU A 196 0.77 -8.50 7.88
C LEU A 196 -0.06 -8.41 9.17
N LEU A 197 -0.78 -9.46 9.53
CA LEU A 197 -1.70 -9.49 10.67
C LEU A 197 -1.04 -9.04 12.00
N PRO A 198 0.16 -9.53 12.40
CA PRO A 198 0.81 -9.08 13.64
C PRO A 198 1.13 -7.59 13.67
N VAL A 199 1.42 -7.00 12.51
CA VAL A 199 1.70 -5.56 12.39
C VAL A 199 0.43 -4.76 12.64
N VAL A 200 -0.71 -5.20 12.10
CA VAL A 200 -2.01 -4.56 12.35
C VAL A 200 -2.46 -4.78 13.80
N GLU A 201 -2.27 -5.98 14.33
CA GLU A 201 -2.58 -6.33 15.72
C GLU A 201 -1.84 -5.45 16.73
N LYS A 202 -0.59 -5.05 16.47
CA LYS A 202 0.16 -4.10 17.32
C LYS A 202 -0.59 -2.79 17.56
N TYR A 203 -1.38 -2.34 16.57
CA TYR A 203 -2.19 -1.11 16.66
C TYR A 203 -3.65 -1.38 17.03
N TYR A 204 -4.14 -2.60 16.84
CA TYR A 204 -5.53 -3.01 17.13
C TYR A 204 -5.73 -3.61 18.53
N THR A 205 -4.79 -4.45 19.01
CA THR A 205 -4.87 -5.20 20.28
C THR A 205 -4.24 -4.48 21.47
N LYS A 206 -3.56 -3.35 21.27
CA LYS A 206 -3.41 -2.39 22.36
C LYS A 206 -4.78 -1.81 22.62
N PRO A 207 -5.46 -2.19 23.72
CA PRO A 207 -6.60 -1.41 24.12
C PRO A 207 -6.04 0.00 24.33
N VAL A 208 -6.70 1.01 23.78
CA VAL A 208 -6.82 2.25 24.53
C VAL A 208 -7.53 1.83 25.81
N GLU A 209 -6.74 1.42 26.82
CA GLU A 209 -7.26 1.05 28.11
C GLU A 209 -8.01 2.28 28.62
N LYS A 210 -9.34 2.19 28.56
CA LYS A 210 -10.25 3.03 29.31
C LYS A 210 -10.05 2.75 30.80
N ASN A 211 -8.92 3.19 31.35
CA ASN A 211 -8.85 3.53 32.75
C ASN A 211 -9.66 4.82 32.90
N LYS A 212 -10.81 4.71 33.55
CA LYS A 212 -11.82 5.75 33.81
C LYS A 212 -11.33 6.91 34.70
N GLU A 213 -10.05 7.24 34.66
CA GLU A 213 -9.45 8.42 35.30
C GLU A 213 -8.45 9.18 34.40
N GLN A 214 -8.23 8.80 33.14
CA GLN A 214 -7.24 9.48 32.28
C GLN A 214 -7.87 10.04 31.01
N SER A 215 -8.70 11.05 31.23
CA SER A 215 -8.88 12.16 30.29
C SER A 215 -7.57 12.96 30.25
N GLU A 216 -7.07 13.30 29.05
CA GLU A 216 -5.91 14.16 28.74
C GLU A 216 -4.52 13.48 28.91
N ARG A 217 -3.65 13.34 27.91
CA ARG A 217 -3.32 14.24 26.80
C ARG A 217 -2.93 13.46 25.53
N THR A 218 -3.74 13.61 24.48
CA THR A 218 -3.27 13.61 23.08
C THR A 218 -2.71 14.98 22.67
N ASP A 219 -2.45 15.87 23.63
CA ASP A 219 -1.81 17.15 23.39
C ASP A 219 -0.30 16.94 23.38
N LEU A 220 0.27 16.92 22.17
CA LEU A 220 1.69 17.16 22.02
C LEU A 220 2.00 18.51 22.67
N TYR A 221 2.90 18.49 23.65
CA TYR A 221 3.41 19.70 24.27
C TYR A 221 4.14 20.59 23.26
N LEU A 222 4.88 19.97 22.35
CA LEU A 222 5.76 20.63 21.40
C LEU A 222 5.68 19.94 20.04
N SER A 223 5.70 20.74 18.96
CA SER A 223 5.63 20.23 17.59
C SER A 223 6.88 19.46 17.19
N MET A 224 6.74 18.47 16.31
CA MET A 224 7.87 17.66 15.83
C MET A 224 8.93 18.50 15.11
N LEU A 225 8.52 19.52 14.34
CA LEU A 225 9.45 20.40 13.65
C LEU A 225 10.35 21.17 14.62
N LEU A 226 9.76 21.71 15.71
CA LEU A 226 10.53 22.39 16.75
C LEU A 226 11.51 21.43 17.43
N LEU A 227 11.03 20.23 17.79
CA LEU A 227 11.85 19.26 18.50
C LEU A 227 12.97 18.66 17.64
N ALA A 228 12.79 18.58 16.32
CA ALA A 228 13.85 18.17 15.40
C ALA A 228 15.01 19.18 15.42
N SER A 229 14.73 20.49 15.34
CA SER A 229 15.75 21.53 15.40
C SER A 229 16.46 21.56 16.77
N VAL A 230 15.70 21.37 17.85
CA VAL A 230 16.28 21.29 19.20
C VAL A 230 17.14 20.05 19.38
N HIS A 231 16.72 18.90 18.82
CA HIS A 231 17.50 17.67 18.81
C HIS A 231 18.83 17.87 18.08
N GLU A 232 18.82 18.46 16.88
CA GLU A 232 20.05 18.75 16.12
C GLU A 232 21.02 19.66 16.90
N LEU A 233 20.49 20.63 17.65
CA LEU A 233 21.31 21.50 18.49
C LEU A 233 21.91 20.76 19.70
N CYS A 234 21.14 19.85 20.33
CA CYS A 234 21.45 19.32 21.66
C CYS A 234 22.03 17.89 21.68
N ASN A 235 21.76 17.08 20.66
CA ASN A 235 22.13 15.67 20.61
C ASN A 235 23.66 15.49 20.55
N GLY A 236 24.20 14.65 21.44
CA GLY A 236 25.64 14.47 21.61
C GLY A 236 26.37 15.69 22.20
N ARG A 237 25.63 16.73 22.65
CA ARG A 237 26.19 17.94 23.28
C ARG A 237 25.62 18.13 24.69
N GLN A 238 24.36 18.57 24.80
CA GLN A 238 23.66 18.75 26.07
C GLN A 238 23.12 17.43 26.60
N PHE A 239 22.67 16.56 25.70
CA PHE A 239 22.24 15.20 26.00
C PHE A 239 23.20 14.19 25.36
N GLU A 240 23.26 12.99 25.94
CA GLU A 240 23.91 11.85 25.28
C GLU A 240 23.22 11.51 23.95
N ASP A 241 23.92 10.76 23.09
CA ASP A 241 23.38 10.42 21.77
C ASP A 241 22.08 9.60 21.88
N MET A 242 21.03 10.13 21.29
CA MET A 242 19.68 9.58 21.32
C MET A 242 19.03 9.74 19.96
N ALA A 243 18.28 8.73 19.52
CA ALA A 243 17.52 8.84 18.28
C ALA A 243 16.51 9.99 18.37
N ALA A 244 16.34 10.77 17.29
CA ALA A 244 15.42 11.92 17.26
C ALA A 244 13.98 11.54 17.68
N ILE A 245 13.55 10.31 17.37
CA ILE A 245 12.26 9.77 17.77
C ILE A 245 12.17 9.59 19.29
N ASP A 246 13.18 9.01 19.92
CA ASP A 246 13.23 8.81 21.37
C ASP A 246 13.26 10.16 22.10
N PHE A 247 13.99 11.15 21.56
CA PHE A 247 14.05 12.52 22.06
C PHE A 247 12.69 13.22 21.98
N PHE A 248 11.98 13.05 20.86
CA PHE A 248 10.62 13.53 20.67
C PHE A 248 9.64 12.92 21.69
N HIS A 249 9.70 11.60 21.89
CA HIS A 249 8.87 10.93 22.88
C HIS A 249 9.17 11.42 24.30
N ALA A 250 10.45 11.69 24.62
CA ALA A 250 10.86 12.17 25.93
C ALA A 250 10.35 13.59 26.22
N LEU A 251 10.47 14.52 25.27
CA LEU A 251 10.01 15.91 25.46
C LEU A 251 8.49 16.06 25.41
N ASN A 252 7.77 15.14 24.77
CA ASN A 252 6.30 15.09 24.80
C ASN A 252 5.73 14.19 25.92
N LEU A 253 6.58 13.70 26.83
CA LEU A 253 6.19 12.93 28.01
C LEU A 253 5.40 11.65 27.69
N HIS A 254 5.73 10.97 26.60
CA HIS A 254 5.10 9.70 26.25
C HIS A 254 5.50 8.58 27.24
N LEU A 255 4.54 7.69 27.56
CA LEU A 255 4.60 6.69 28.63
C LEU A 255 5.80 5.70 28.58
N ALA A 256 6.42 5.53 27.42
CA ALA A 256 7.57 4.63 27.22
C ALA A 256 8.82 5.37 26.72
N SER A 257 8.92 6.68 26.97
CA SER A 257 10.09 7.46 26.58
C SER A 257 11.32 7.08 27.39
N LYS A 258 12.48 7.02 26.71
CA LYS A 258 13.77 6.84 27.37
C LYS A 258 14.10 8.11 28.17
N PRO A 259 14.69 7.99 29.38
CA PRO A 259 15.19 9.14 30.11
C PRO A 259 16.20 9.94 29.29
N LEU A 260 16.22 11.26 29.47
CA LEU A 260 17.17 12.13 28.80
C LEU A 260 18.44 12.22 29.64
N GLU A 261 19.49 11.53 29.20
CA GLU A 261 20.78 11.54 29.88
C GLU A 261 21.51 12.86 29.60
N VAL A 262 21.72 13.66 30.64
CA VAL A 262 22.37 14.97 30.54
C VAL A 262 23.87 14.81 30.63
N CYS A 263 24.59 15.30 29.61
CA CYS A 263 26.05 15.31 29.57
C CYS A 263 26.67 16.05 30.77
N LYS A 264 27.88 15.64 31.15
CA LYS A 264 28.62 16.25 32.28
C LYS A 264 28.82 17.76 32.06
N ASN A 265 28.49 18.57 33.07
CA ASN A 265 28.56 20.04 33.05
C ASN A 265 27.56 20.75 32.11
N GLU A 266 26.51 20.06 31.65
CA GLU A 266 25.47 20.64 30.78
C GLU A 266 24.16 20.97 31.51
N LYS A 267 24.02 20.60 32.79
CA LYS A 267 22.79 20.81 33.59
C LYS A 267 22.26 22.25 33.55
N VAL A 268 23.13 23.27 33.56
CA VAL A 268 22.72 24.68 33.47
C VAL A 268 22.04 25.00 32.13
N ARG A 269 22.60 24.52 31.01
CA ARG A 269 22.03 24.72 29.67
C ARG A 269 20.74 23.93 29.49
N VAL A 270 20.66 22.72 30.06
CA VAL A 270 19.41 21.94 30.08
C VAL A 270 18.32 22.63 30.91
N CYS A 271 18.64 23.22 32.07
CA CYS A 271 17.68 24.02 32.83
C CYS A 271 17.14 25.20 31.99
N TYR A 272 18.01 25.90 31.26
CA TYR A 272 17.58 26.97 30.36
C TYR A 272 16.72 26.45 29.22
N LEU A 273 17.09 25.35 28.58
CA LEU A 273 16.30 24.69 27.53
C LEU A 273 14.90 24.33 28.01
N ILE A 274 14.79 23.67 29.17
CA ILE A 274 13.50 23.32 29.80
C ILE A 274 12.66 24.58 29.99
N ASN A 275 13.23 25.66 30.52
CA ASN A 275 12.51 26.90 30.68
C ASN A 275 12.01 27.48 29.34
N GLN A 276 12.88 27.54 28.33
CA GLN A 276 12.50 28.11 27.02
C GLN A 276 11.44 27.28 26.30
N LEU A 277 11.53 25.94 26.36
CA LEU A 277 10.51 25.07 25.79
C LEU A 277 9.19 25.16 26.55
N SER A 278 9.23 25.33 27.87
CA SER A 278 8.02 25.51 28.67
C SER A 278 7.22 26.76 28.28
N GLU A 279 7.87 27.79 27.73
CA GLU A 279 7.19 28.98 27.24
C GLU A 279 6.38 28.71 25.96
N LYS A 280 6.68 27.63 25.22
CA LYS A 280 5.91 27.19 24.05
C LYS A 280 4.73 26.28 24.40
N ILE A 281 4.58 25.94 25.68
CA ILE A 281 3.51 25.08 26.21
C ILE A 281 2.39 25.95 26.81
N ASP A 282 1.14 25.47 26.72
CA ASP A 282 -0.02 26.08 27.37
C ASP A 282 0.26 26.35 28.85
N LYS A 283 -0.05 27.57 29.30
CA LYS A 283 0.27 28.06 30.65
C LYS A 283 -0.16 27.11 31.76
N ASP A 284 -1.33 26.50 31.62
CA ASP A 284 -1.92 25.60 32.63
C ASP A 284 -1.19 24.25 32.73
N LYS A 285 -0.41 23.89 31.69
CA LYS A 285 0.31 22.61 31.60
C LYS A 285 1.82 22.73 31.89
N ARG A 286 2.35 23.96 31.97
CA ARG A 286 3.80 24.22 32.12
C ARG A 286 4.40 23.62 33.39
N SER A 287 3.77 23.85 34.53
CA SER A 287 4.29 23.39 35.83
C SER A 287 4.40 21.87 35.91
N GLU A 288 3.40 21.18 35.35
CA GLU A 288 3.41 19.73 35.26
C GLU A 288 4.53 19.24 34.34
N TRP A 289 4.62 19.83 33.14
CA TRP A 289 5.65 19.45 32.17
C TRP A 289 7.06 19.65 32.71
N ILE A 290 7.35 20.81 33.30
CA ILE A 290 8.64 21.10 33.94
C ILE A 290 8.92 20.06 35.03
N GLY A 291 7.93 19.76 35.89
CA GLY A 291 8.08 18.78 36.96
C GLY A 291 8.47 17.39 36.46
N VAL A 292 7.86 16.92 35.38
CA VAL A 292 8.21 15.63 34.76
C VAL A 292 9.58 15.69 34.09
N MET A 293 9.89 16.76 33.36
CA MET A 293 11.17 16.94 32.68
C MET A 293 12.36 16.97 33.64
N LEU A 294 12.20 17.61 34.80
CA LEU A 294 13.24 17.63 35.84
C LEU A 294 13.51 16.23 36.40
N ARG A 295 12.47 15.41 36.58
CA ARG A 295 12.63 14.00 36.96
C ARG A 295 13.32 13.20 35.85
N ASN A 296 12.90 13.38 34.60
CA ASN A 296 13.44 12.66 33.44
C ASN A 296 14.90 12.98 33.13
N THR A 297 15.38 14.17 33.55
CA THR A 297 16.77 14.63 33.35
C THR A 297 17.64 14.52 34.60
N GLY A 298 17.08 14.08 35.74
CA GLY A 298 17.81 14.00 37.01
C GLY A 298 18.28 15.37 37.53
N ILE A 299 17.50 16.43 37.29
CA ILE A 299 17.76 17.80 37.75
C ILE A 299 16.86 18.10 38.95
N GLU A 300 17.46 18.51 40.07
CA GLU A 300 16.71 18.85 41.27
C GLU A 300 15.93 20.17 41.09
N PRO A 301 14.68 20.28 41.62
CA PRO A 301 13.88 21.49 41.50
C PRO A 301 14.54 22.77 42.03
N ASP A 302 15.29 22.69 43.13
CA ASP A 302 16.02 23.85 43.70
C ASP A 302 17.19 24.28 42.81
N TYR A 303 17.89 23.31 42.22
CA TYR A 303 18.92 23.58 41.23
C TYR A 303 18.32 24.25 39.99
N TYR A 304 17.21 23.73 39.47
CA TYR A 304 16.51 24.35 38.34
C TYR A 304 16.15 25.81 38.63
N ARG A 305 15.48 26.09 39.75
CA ARG A 305 15.05 27.45 40.14
C ARG A 305 16.19 28.46 40.23
N SER A 306 17.38 28.03 40.65
CA SER A 306 18.55 28.91 40.75
C SER A 306 19.32 29.09 39.44
N LYS A 307 19.19 28.15 38.48
CA LYS A 307 20.06 28.06 37.30
C LYS A 307 19.39 28.30 35.96
N TYR A 308 18.06 28.20 35.85
CA TYR A 308 17.38 28.27 34.56
C TYR A 308 17.52 29.60 33.80
N ARG A 309 17.92 30.70 34.46
CA ARG A 309 18.23 31.99 33.82
C ARG A 309 19.72 32.29 33.69
N GLU A 310 20.59 31.44 34.24
CA GLU A 310 22.04 31.69 34.26
C GLU A 310 22.63 31.94 32.86
N PRO A 311 22.16 31.28 31.78
CA PRO A 311 22.70 31.55 30.45
C PRO A 311 22.45 32.95 29.88
N ILE A 312 21.53 33.71 30.45
CA ILE A 312 21.16 35.07 30.02
C ILE A 312 21.38 36.14 31.10
N ASN A 313 22.10 35.81 32.18
CA ASN A 313 22.47 36.79 33.22
C ASN A 313 23.48 37.82 32.69
N ASP A 314 23.78 38.86 33.49
CA ASP A 314 24.64 40.00 33.09
C ASP A 314 26.05 39.61 32.60
N LEU A 315 26.61 38.51 33.12
CA LEU A 315 27.94 37.98 32.76
C LEU A 315 27.88 36.46 32.51
N PRO A 316 27.26 35.99 31.42
CA PRO A 316 27.17 34.57 31.13
C PRO A 316 28.51 34.07 30.58
N SER A 317 28.85 32.81 30.84
CA SER A 317 30.00 32.18 30.18
C SER A 317 29.82 32.19 28.66
N LYS A 318 30.93 32.22 27.90
CA LYS A 318 30.89 32.18 26.43
C LYS A 318 30.01 31.03 25.89
N LYS A 319 30.17 29.82 26.44
CA LYS A 319 29.38 28.64 26.05
C LYS A 319 27.88 28.79 26.36
N ASN A 320 27.55 29.43 27.47
CA ASN A 320 26.15 29.68 27.83
C ASN A 320 25.51 30.68 26.88
N LYS A 321 26.22 31.75 26.54
CA LYS A 321 25.76 32.75 25.58
C LYS A 321 25.53 32.15 24.20
N GLU A 322 26.51 31.40 23.68
CA GLU A 322 26.41 30.72 22.38
C GLU A 322 25.22 29.77 22.31
N PHE A 323 24.97 28.99 23.37
CA PHE A 323 23.80 28.11 23.43
C PHE A 323 22.48 28.89 23.49
N ALA A 324 22.42 29.96 24.29
CA ALA A 324 21.22 30.77 24.41
C ALA A 324 20.87 31.47 23.08
N ASP A 325 21.87 31.99 22.37
CA ASP A 325 21.70 32.63 21.06
C ASP A 325 21.21 31.61 20.01
N ALA A 326 21.84 30.43 19.93
CA ALA A 326 21.43 29.37 19.01
C ALA A 326 20.01 28.84 19.29
N LEU A 327 19.66 28.68 20.57
CA LEU A 327 18.31 28.23 20.95
C LEU A 327 17.26 29.31 20.63
N LYS A 328 17.61 30.59 20.78
CA LYS A 328 16.72 31.70 20.43
C LYS A 328 16.41 31.74 18.93
N GLU A 329 17.40 31.50 18.08
CA GLU A 329 17.20 31.40 16.61
C GLU A 329 16.20 30.29 16.24
N ILE A 330 16.21 29.16 16.95
CA ILE A 330 15.27 28.06 16.73
C ILE A 330 13.85 28.41 17.19
N LEU A 331 13.72 29.15 18.30
CA LEU A 331 12.43 29.41 18.94
C LEU A 331 11.66 30.59 18.35
N GLY A 332 12.31 31.45 17.56
CA GLY A 332 11.73 32.66 16.99
C GLY A 332 11.68 33.81 17.97
#